data_AF-A0A7K3RXB0-F1
#
_entry.id   AF-A0A7K3RXB0-F1
#
_cell.length_a   1.000
_cell.length_b   1.000
_cell.length_c   1.000
_cell.angle_alpha   90.00
_cell.angle_beta   90.00
_cell.angle_gamma   90.00
#
_symmetry.space_group_name_H-M   'P 1'
#
loop_
_entity.id
_entity.type
_entity.pdbx_description
1 polymer ?
#
loop_
_entity_poly.entity_id
_entity_poly.type
_entity_poly.pdbx_seq_one_letter_code
_entity_poly.pdbx_strand_id
1 'polypeptide(L)'
;MENMIPRGNWLGDDTFRTFVKEVAPLRFGSWSLAEFERATSGLGWELQEPKKVAGQVWRRFPPRKGPSAGYGTLIADASEPERIRKLNVRVVDLPAEDLATAAGFIRAAWWVMEEELGPPTLWGGDSGPWMLWRRPDTSILVHSHDEGEVSLELLPAATDSDSAGSRHSRGRWRGAEPADLPPALAPAAPDLSGTTWEQVEKRLSDTLRSLDHDTPFFPGRFILHLGDARDPQRFVQCWSQDLSLVVEATGHLHRPDAADPARMERNGWESSRSIWQRRFPDAMANPAHAATAARMLVEELRQLGVGLADLSYDGTMSGRGRGFHLDLPDLGIPRVHHPAD
;
A
#
# COMPACT_ATOMS: atom_id res chain seq x y z
N MET A 1 10.54 -32.24 25.61
CA MET A 1 10.44 -32.15 24.15
C MET A 1 9.43 -31.04 23.89
N GLU A 2 9.94 -29.82 23.69
CA GLU A 2 9.10 -28.62 23.57
C GLU A 2 8.30 -28.69 22.27
N ASN A 3 6.99 -28.45 22.37
CA ASN A 3 6.05 -28.41 21.26
C ASN A 3 6.31 -27.19 20.36
N MET A 4 7.41 -27.21 19.61
CA MET A 4 7.63 -26.24 18.54
C MET A 4 6.76 -26.63 17.35
N ILE A 5 5.75 -25.80 17.08
CA ILE A 5 5.14 -25.73 15.75
C ILE A 5 6.31 -25.42 14.77
N PRO A 6 6.37 -26.04 13.59
CA PRO A 6 7.41 -25.72 12.62
C PRO A 6 7.30 -24.24 12.23
N ARG A 7 8.39 -23.49 12.16
CA ARG A 7 8.40 -22.17 11.49
C ARG A 7 8.47 -22.35 9.98
N GLY A 8 7.99 -21.39 9.19
CA GLY A 8 8.08 -21.48 7.74
C GLY A 8 7.09 -20.60 6.96
N ASN A 9 6.73 -21.11 5.79
CA ASN A 9 5.81 -20.50 4.85
C ASN A 9 4.60 -21.42 4.67
N TRP A 10 3.39 -20.92 4.95
CA TRP A 10 2.13 -21.67 4.84
C TRP A 10 1.34 -21.35 3.56
N LEU A 11 1.95 -20.63 2.62
CA LEU A 11 1.39 -20.34 1.31
C LEU A 11 1.38 -21.56 0.36
N GLY A 12 1.75 -22.76 0.83
CA GLY A 12 1.73 -24.00 0.05
C GLY A 12 0.33 -24.32 -0.49
N ASP A 13 0.29 -25.05 -1.61
CA ASP A 13 -0.72 -25.00 -2.70
C ASP A 13 -2.20 -24.85 -2.32
N ASP A 14 -2.65 -25.29 -1.14
CA ASP A 14 -4.01 -25.04 -0.67
C ASP A 14 -4.15 -24.67 0.81
N THR A 15 -3.07 -24.62 1.59
CA THR A 15 -3.19 -24.37 3.05
C THR A 15 -3.68 -22.96 3.32
N PHE A 16 -2.99 -21.96 2.76
CA PHE A 16 -3.42 -20.56 2.90
C PHE A 16 -4.76 -20.31 2.23
N ARG A 17 -5.03 -20.91 1.06
CA ARG A 17 -6.33 -20.82 0.39
C ARG A 17 -7.47 -21.37 1.24
N THR A 18 -7.28 -22.55 1.83
CA THR A 18 -8.24 -23.17 2.75
C THR A 18 -8.48 -22.27 3.95
N PHE A 19 -7.41 -21.72 4.53
CA PHE A 19 -7.52 -20.77 5.64
C PHE A 19 -8.32 -19.52 5.26
N VAL A 20 -8.09 -18.94 4.08
CA VAL A 20 -8.88 -17.79 3.59
C VAL A 20 -10.36 -18.17 3.46
N LYS A 21 -10.68 -19.35 2.92
CA LYS A 21 -12.06 -19.88 2.86
C LYS A 21 -12.68 -20.11 4.23
N GLU A 22 -11.90 -20.49 5.24
CA GLU A 22 -12.37 -20.66 6.62
C GLU A 22 -12.70 -19.32 7.29
N VAL A 23 -11.91 -18.27 7.04
CA VAL A 23 -12.11 -16.94 7.67
C VAL A 23 -13.03 -15.99 6.89
N ALA A 24 -13.19 -16.21 5.58
CA ALA A 24 -14.09 -15.44 4.72
C ALA A 24 -15.57 -15.40 5.20
N PRO A 25 -16.16 -16.50 5.70
CA PRO A 25 -17.54 -16.49 6.17
C PRO A 25 -17.68 -16.01 7.63
N LEU A 26 -16.60 -15.90 8.40
CA LEU A 26 -16.68 -15.51 9.81
C LEU A 26 -17.27 -14.10 9.96
N ARG A 27 -18.16 -13.93 10.94
CA ARG A 27 -18.79 -12.66 11.30
C ARG A 27 -18.71 -12.49 12.80
N PHE A 28 -18.33 -11.29 13.24
CA PHE A 28 -18.22 -10.94 14.64
C PHE A 28 -18.90 -9.59 14.82
N GLY A 29 -20.16 -9.57 15.23
CA GLY A 29 -20.91 -8.32 15.40
C GLY A 29 -20.40 -7.52 16.60
N SER A 30 -20.19 -8.20 17.74
CA SER A 30 -19.76 -7.57 19.00
C SER A 30 -18.25 -7.56 19.19
N TRP A 31 -17.53 -8.44 18.48
CA TRP A 31 -16.11 -8.70 18.72
C TRP A 31 -15.82 -9.10 20.18
N SER A 32 -16.76 -9.77 20.85
CA SER A 32 -16.53 -10.35 22.16
C SER A 32 -15.78 -11.67 22.06
N LEU A 33 -15.01 -12.02 23.10
CA LEU A 33 -14.31 -13.31 23.17
C LEU A 33 -15.28 -14.49 23.02
N ALA A 34 -16.42 -14.44 23.73
CA ALA A 34 -17.43 -15.50 23.67
C ALA A 34 -18.05 -15.67 22.28
N GLU A 35 -18.24 -14.57 21.54
CA GLU A 35 -18.68 -14.64 20.14
C GLU A 35 -17.59 -15.24 19.25
N PHE A 36 -16.33 -14.84 19.45
CA PHE A 36 -15.19 -15.37 18.70
C PHE A 36 -15.10 -16.89 18.88
N GLU A 37 -15.08 -17.37 20.12
CA GLU A 37 -14.99 -18.80 20.44
C GLU A 37 -16.15 -19.59 19.82
N ARG A 38 -17.38 -19.05 19.87
CA ARG A 38 -18.55 -19.67 19.24
C ARG A 38 -18.43 -19.73 17.71
N ALA A 39 -17.97 -18.66 17.09
CA ALA A 39 -17.86 -18.59 15.62
C ALA A 39 -16.72 -19.48 15.10
N THR A 40 -15.65 -19.66 15.87
CA THR A 40 -14.49 -20.49 15.47
C THR A 40 -14.55 -21.94 15.99
N SER A 41 -15.53 -22.30 16.83
CA SER A 41 -15.61 -23.66 17.41
C SER A 41 -15.74 -24.74 16.33
N GLY A 42 -16.47 -24.46 15.25
CA GLY A 42 -16.62 -25.37 14.11
C GLY A 42 -15.32 -25.61 13.33
N LEU A 43 -14.32 -24.74 13.49
CA LEU A 43 -12.98 -24.87 12.90
C LEU A 43 -12.01 -25.67 13.80
N GLY A 44 -12.45 -26.09 14.99
CA GLY A 44 -11.60 -26.80 15.95
C GLY A 44 -10.51 -25.92 16.59
N TRP A 45 -10.68 -24.60 16.55
CA TRP A 45 -9.73 -23.67 17.16
C TRP A 45 -9.96 -23.59 18.67
N GLU A 46 -8.87 -23.69 19.42
CA GLU A 46 -8.87 -23.59 20.87
C GLU A 46 -7.91 -22.48 21.30
N LEU A 47 -8.30 -21.66 22.28
CA LEU A 47 -7.44 -20.61 22.82
C LEU A 47 -6.68 -21.14 24.04
N GLN A 48 -5.40 -20.78 24.13
CA GLN A 48 -4.60 -20.97 25.33
C GLN A 48 -4.88 -19.88 26.37
N GLU A 49 -4.43 -20.14 27.59
CA GLU A 49 -4.44 -19.18 28.70
C GLU A 49 -3.89 -17.80 28.25
N PRO A 50 -4.59 -16.70 28.60
CA PRO A 50 -4.20 -15.36 28.21
C PRO A 50 -2.87 -14.95 28.86
N LYS A 51 -2.02 -14.28 28.08
CA LYS A 51 -0.79 -13.65 28.56
C LYS A 51 -0.89 -12.13 28.43
N LYS A 52 -0.55 -11.40 29.50
CA LYS A 52 -0.41 -9.94 29.45
C LYS A 52 0.93 -9.55 28.82
N VAL A 53 0.90 -8.68 27.81
CA VAL A 53 2.08 -8.18 27.09
C VAL A 53 1.87 -6.69 26.80
N ALA A 54 2.73 -5.82 27.33
CA ALA A 54 2.73 -4.37 27.03
C ALA A 54 1.34 -3.68 27.04
N GLY A 55 0.54 -3.94 28.09
CA GLY A 55 -0.82 -3.36 28.22
C GLY A 55 -1.89 -4.03 27.37
N GLN A 56 -1.58 -5.16 26.72
CA GLN A 56 -2.51 -5.97 25.95
C GLN A 56 -2.67 -7.36 26.56
N VAL A 57 -3.76 -8.04 26.21
CA VAL A 57 -3.99 -9.45 26.48
C VAL A 57 -3.87 -10.22 25.18
N TRP A 58 -2.95 -11.18 25.15
CA TRP A 58 -2.70 -12.06 24.01
C TRP A 58 -3.20 -13.46 24.35
N ARG A 59 -4.05 -14.04 23.51
CA ARG A 59 -4.45 -15.44 23.56
C ARG A 59 -3.92 -16.13 22.31
N ARG A 60 -3.06 -17.13 22.49
CA ARG A 60 -2.46 -17.91 21.40
C ARG A 60 -3.23 -19.20 21.19
N PHE A 61 -2.99 -19.87 20.07
CA PHE A 61 -3.57 -21.17 19.80
C PHE A 61 -2.55 -22.28 20.10
N PRO A 62 -2.98 -23.45 20.63
CA PRO A 62 -2.12 -24.61 20.73
C PRO A 62 -1.67 -25.09 19.34
N PRO A 63 -0.55 -25.83 19.27
CA PRO A 63 -0.17 -26.54 18.06
C PRO A 63 -1.32 -27.37 17.50
N ARG A 64 -1.60 -27.23 16.20
CA ARG A 64 -2.64 -27.97 15.45
C ARG A 64 -4.10 -27.69 15.87
N LYS A 65 -4.34 -26.79 16.81
CA LYS A 65 -5.68 -26.40 17.27
C LYS A 65 -5.92 -24.90 17.12
N GLY A 66 -5.59 -24.39 15.94
CA GLY A 66 -5.68 -22.97 15.59
C GLY A 66 -5.73 -22.79 14.08
N PRO A 67 -5.48 -21.56 13.58
CA PRO A 67 -5.41 -21.27 12.16
C PRO A 67 -4.59 -22.30 11.37
N SER A 68 -5.16 -22.80 10.29
CA SER A 68 -4.54 -23.81 9.43
C SER A 68 -3.27 -23.30 8.72
N ALA A 69 -3.18 -21.98 8.48
CA ALA A 69 -2.09 -21.35 7.75
C ALA A 69 -1.16 -20.46 8.61
N GLY A 70 -0.80 -20.88 9.82
CA GLY A 70 0.29 -20.25 10.58
C GLY A 70 -0.03 -19.93 12.03
N TYR A 71 0.67 -18.95 12.60
CA TYR A 71 0.59 -18.65 14.03
C TYR A 71 -0.44 -17.58 14.35
N GLY A 72 -1.58 -18.01 14.87
CA GLY A 72 -2.62 -17.11 15.35
C GLY A 72 -2.31 -16.49 16.71
N THR A 73 -2.65 -15.21 16.87
CA THR A 73 -2.73 -14.52 18.16
C THR A 73 -3.97 -13.63 18.16
N LEU A 74 -4.84 -13.85 19.14
CA LEU A 74 -5.98 -12.99 19.44
C LEU A 74 -5.53 -11.90 20.42
N ILE A 75 -5.80 -10.64 20.09
CA ILE A 75 -5.31 -9.47 20.83
C ILE A 75 -6.50 -8.65 21.34
N ALA A 76 -6.47 -8.33 22.62
CA ALA A 76 -7.40 -7.42 23.30
C ALA A 76 -6.62 -6.41 24.15
N ASP A 77 -7.28 -5.33 24.59
CA ASP A 77 -6.70 -4.40 25.56
C ASP A 77 -6.70 -5.04 26.97
N ALA A 78 -5.72 -4.72 27.81
CA ALA A 78 -5.72 -5.15 29.21
C ALA A 78 -6.89 -4.59 30.03
N SER A 79 -7.43 -3.43 29.66
CA SER A 79 -8.60 -2.83 30.31
C SER A 79 -9.92 -3.48 29.88
N GLU A 80 -9.97 -4.08 28.69
CA GLU A 80 -11.16 -4.72 28.10
C GLU A 80 -10.80 -6.10 27.52
N PRO A 81 -10.40 -7.08 28.36
CA PRO A 81 -9.83 -8.35 27.90
C PRO A 81 -10.81 -9.24 27.14
N GLU A 82 -12.11 -8.99 27.28
CA GLU A 82 -13.20 -9.69 26.61
C GLU A 82 -13.58 -9.05 25.26
N ARG A 83 -13.04 -7.85 24.96
CA ARG A 83 -13.30 -7.13 23.72
C ARG A 83 -12.10 -7.30 22.78
N ILE A 84 -12.26 -8.14 21.78
CA ILE A 84 -11.23 -8.47 20.82
C ILE A 84 -11.00 -7.28 19.90
N ARG A 85 -9.72 -6.91 19.76
CA ARG A 85 -9.28 -5.84 18.84
C ARG A 85 -8.86 -6.41 17.49
N LYS A 86 -8.19 -7.56 17.48
CA LYS A 86 -7.82 -8.26 16.25
C LYS A 86 -7.47 -9.72 16.48
N LEU A 87 -7.62 -10.50 15.42
CA LEU A 87 -6.89 -11.76 15.22
C LEU A 87 -5.74 -11.46 14.26
N ASN A 88 -4.50 -11.75 14.64
CA ASN A 88 -3.34 -11.73 13.74
C ASN A 88 -2.86 -13.16 13.49
N VAL A 89 -2.66 -13.53 12.24
CA VAL A 89 -2.11 -14.82 11.82
C VAL A 89 -0.87 -14.55 10.97
N ARG A 90 0.30 -14.94 11.45
CA ARG A 90 1.54 -14.91 10.65
C ARG A 90 1.53 -16.09 9.69
N VAL A 91 1.31 -15.81 8.41
CA VAL A 91 1.22 -16.81 7.31
C VAL A 91 2.55 -17.00 6.58
N VAL A 92 3.50 -16.10 6.83
CA VAL A 92 4.93 -16.28 6.63
C VAL A 92 5.59 -15.65 7.86
N ASP A 93 6.28 -16.46 8.67
CA ASP A 93 6.80 -16.04 9.99
C ASP A 93 8.33 -15.95 10.05
N LEU A 94 9.00 -16.33 8.96
CA LEU A 94 10.44 -16.17 8.80
C LEU A 94 10.71 -15.12 7.74
N PRO A 95 11.69 -14.24 7.98
CA PRO A 95 12.12 -13.29 6.96
C PRO A 95 12.64 -14.06 5.75
N ALA A 96 12.46 -13.48 4.56
CA ALA A 96 13.01 -14.04 3.35
C ALA A 96 14.53 -13.88 3.31
N GLU A 97 15.22 -14.80 2.63
CA GLU A 97 16.68 -14.74 2.46
C GLU A 97 17.10 -13.60 1.52
N ASP A 98 16.20 -13.17 0.64
CA ASP A 98 16.39 -12.11 -0.33
C ASP A 98 15.05 -11.43 -0.72
N LEU A 99 15.15 -10.25 -1.34
CA LEU A 99 13.99 -9.45 -1.77
C LEU A 99 13.11 -10.17 -2.81
N ALA A 100 13.70 -10.97 -3.71
CA ALA A 100 12.97 -11.73 -4.71
C ALA A 100 12.23 -12.94 -4.12
N THR A 101 12.66 -13.45 -2.98
CA THR A 101 11.95 -14.49 -2.23
C THR A 101 10.81 -13.90 -1.38
N ALA A 102 11.05 -12.74 -0.75
CA ALA A 102 9.97 -11.97 -0.11
C ALA A 102 8.83 -11.68 -1.12
N ALA A 103 9.20 -11.57 -2.40
CA ALA A 103 8.34 -11.25 -3.53
C ALA A 103 7.03 -11.97 -3.76
N GLY A 104 6.97 -13.09 -4.49
CA GLY A 104 7.46 -14.32 -3.91
C GLY A 104 6.33 -14.69 -2.96
N PHE A 105 6.59 -14.55 -1.67
CA PHE A 105 5.58 -14.74 -0.64
C PHE A 105 4.45 -13.71 -0.66
N ILE A 106 4.75 -12.42 -0.80
CA ILE A 106 3.74 -11.34 -0.78
C ILE A 106 2.75 -11.52 -1.95
N ARG A 107 3.25 -11.71 -3.17
CA ARG A 107 2.45 -11.98 -4.38
C ARG A 107 1.60 -13.23 -4.23
N ALA A 108 2.17 -14.31 -3.71
CA ALA A 108 1.42 -15.55 -3.52
C ALA A 108 0.28 -15.38 -2.52
N ALA A 109 0.51 -14.67 -1.41
CA ALA A 109 -0.55 -14.34 -0.45
C ALA A 109 -1.66 -13.50 -1.09
N TRP A 110 -1.29 -12.43 -1.81
CA TRP A 110 -2.26 -11.58 -2.47
C TRP A 110 -3.05 -12.29 -3.56
N TRP A 111 -2.37 -13.13 -4.34
CA TRP A 111 -2.97 -13.91 -5.40
C TRP A 111 -4.14 -14.73 -4.86
N VAL A 112 -3.91 -15.45 -3.77
CA VAL A 112 -4.92 -16.25 -3.07
C VAL A 112 -6.03 -15.37 -2.49
N MET A 113 -5.68 -14.26 -1.84
CA MET A 113 -6.67 -13.36 -1.24
C MET A 113 -7.64 -12.78 -2.27
N GLU A 114 -7.13 -12.29 -3.40
CA GLU A 114 -7.96 -11.73 -4.46
C GLU A 114 -8.80 -12.81 -5.18
N GLU A 115 -8.27 -14.02 -5.36
CA GLU A 115 -9.04 -15.11 -5.96
C GLU A 115 -10.21 -15.54 -5.08
N GLU A 116 -10.02 -15.57 -3.76
CA GLU A 116 -11.04 -16.06 -2.82
C GLU A 116 -12.01 -14.97 -2.35
N LEU A 117 -11.57 -13.71 -2.28
CA LEU A 117 -12.38 -12.59 -1.77
C LEU A 117 -12.79 -11.58 -2.83
N GLY A 118 -12.25 -11.68 -4.05
CA GLY A 118 -12.35 -10.63 -5.06
C GLY A 118 -11.37 -9.47 -4.80
N PRO A 119 -11.47 -8.35 -5.53
CA PRO A 119 -10.54 -7.24 -5.40
C PRO A 119 -10.65 -6.55 -4.03
N PRO A 120 -9.54 -6.05 -3.46
CA PRO A 120 -9.56 -5.34 -2.18
C PRO A 120 -10.39 -4.06 -2.29
N THR A 121 -10.95 -3.63 -1.15
CA THR A 121 -11.62 -2.32 -1.02
C THR A 121 -10.58 -1.20 -0.99
N LEU A 122 -9.48 -1.46 -0.29
CA LEU A 122 -8.40 -0.51 -0.06
C LEU A 122 -7.05 -1.20 -0.19
N TRP A 123 -6.08 -0.44 -0.65
CA TRP A 123 -4.68 -0.83 -0.69
C TRP A 123 -3.85 0.35 -0.17
N GLY A 124 -2.71 0.09 0.43
CA GLY A 124 -1.70 1.11 0.67
C GLY A 124 -0.35 0.50 0.98
N GLY A 125 0.60 1.35 1.34
CA GLY A 125 1.93 0.93 1.75
C GLY A 125 2.73 2.05 2.40
N ASP A 126 3.70 1.66 3.23
CA ASP A 126 4.77 2.55 3.74
C ASP A 126 6.12 1.86 3.51
N SER A 127 6.52 0.99 4.46
CA SER A 127 7.69 0.10 4.38
C SER A 127 7.35 -1.29 3.82
N GLY A 128 6.07 -1.52 3.53
CA GLY A 128 5.54 -2.68 2.86
C GLY A 128 4.07 -2.48 2.50
N PRO A 129 3.57 -3.18 1.48
CA PRO A 129 2.20 -3.07 1.03
C PRO A 129 1.18 -3.84 1.89
N TRP A 130 -0.04 -3.31 1.97
CA TRP A 130 -1.17 -3.90 2.70
C TRP A 130 -2.49 -3.79 1.94
N MET A 131 -3.30 -4.83 1.93
CA MET A 131 -4.62 -4.86 1.27
C MET A 131 -5.73 -5.13 2.27
N LEU A 132 -6.82 -4.39 2.17
CA LEU A 132 -7.96 -4.47 3.08
C LEU A 132 -9.26 -4.77 2.30
N TRP A 133 -9.95 -5.82 2.73
CA TRP A 133 -11.30 -6.17 2.30
C TRP A 133 -12.29 -5.80 3.40
N ARG A 134 -13.06 -4.74 3.17
CA ARG A 134 -14.14 -4.33 4.09
C ARG A 134 -15.36 -5.21 3.88
N ARG A 135 -15.96 -5.69 4.98
CA ARG A 135 -17.20 -6.48 4.95
C ARG A 135 -18.10 -6.04 6.10
N PRO A 136 -19.41 -6.36 6.06
CA PRO A 136 -20.27 -6.20 7.22
C PRO A 136 -19.69 -6.94 8.43
N ASP A 137 -19.55 -6.24 9.56
CA ASP A 137 -19.08 -6.73 10.86
C ASP A 137 -17.58 -7.09 10.98
N THR A 138 -16.86 -7.27 9.86
CA THR A 138 -15.44 -7.61 9.89
C THR A 138 -14.70 -7.17 8.63
N SER A 139 -13.45 -6.78 8.79
CA SER A 139 -12.51 -6.55 7.70
C SER A 139 -11.39 -7.59 7.72
N ILE A 140 -10.87 -7.94 6.55
CA ILE A 140 -9.66 -8.77 6.42
C ILE A 140 -8.54 -7.88 5.88
N LEU A 141 -7.40 -7.88 6.56
CA LEU A 141 -6.19 -7.18 6.16
C LEU A 141 -5.10 -8.22 5.85
N VAL A 142 -4.41 -8.10 4.73
CA VAL A 142 -3.15 -8.80 4.50
C VAL A 142 -2.05 -7.77 4.30
N HIS A 143 -0.98 -7.87 5.07
CA HIS A 143 0.14 -6.93 5.04
C HIS A 143 1.47 -7.65 5.15
N SER A 144 2.48 -7.07 4.50
CA SER A 144 3.86 -7.50 4.60
C SER A 144 4.64 -6.62 5.56
N HIS A 145 5.60 -7.20 6.26
CA HIS A 145 6.60 -6.49 7.03
C HIS A 145 7.90 -6.35 6.22
N ASP A 146 8.79 -5.47 6.67
CA ASP A 146 10.01 -5.05 5.96
C ASP A 146 10.94 -6.21 5.56
N GLU A 147 10.86 -7.34 6.27
CA GLU A 147 11.73 -8.51 6.03
C GLU A 147 11.05 -9.65 5.24
N GLY A 148 9.88 -9.41 4.65
CA GLY A 148 9.15 -10.41 3.85
C GLY A 148 8.24 -11.35 4.64
N GLU A 149 8.10 -11.12 5.95
CA GLU A 149 7.03 -11.73 6.75
C GLU A 149 5.67 -11.25 6.23
N VAL A 150 4.66 -12.12 6.28
CA VAL A 150 3.30 -11.82 5.84
C VAL A 150 2.32 -12.16 6.94
N SER A 151 1.43 -11.21 7.24
CA SER A 151 0.36 -11.37 8.23
C SER A 151 -1.01 -11.20 7.58
N LEU A 152 -1.93 -12.09 7.95
CA LEU A 152 -3.37 -11.91 7.76
C LEU A 152 -3.98 -11.47 9.08
N GLU A 153 -4.76 -10.40 9.08
CA GLU A 153 -5.50 -9.93 10.24
C GLU A 153 -7.00 -9.91 9.98
N LEU A 154 -7.78 -10.35 10.97
CA LEU A 154 -9.21 -10.05 11.05
C LEU A 154 -9.39 -8.87 12.01
N LEU A 155 -10.11 -7.86 11.54
CA LEU A 155 -10.35 -6.59 12.22
C LEU A 155 -11.86 -6.31 12.32
N PRO A 156 -12.33 -5.56 13.34
CA PRO A 156 -13.70 -5.03 13.36
C PRO A 156 -14.06 -4.23 12.09
N ALA A 157 -15.31 -4.27 11.64
CA ALA A 157 -15.73 -3.49 10.46
C ALA A 157 -15.51 -1.98 10.63
N ALA A 158 -15.75 -1.46 11.83
CA ALA A 158 -15.50 -0.06 12.18
C ALA A 158 -14.03 0.27 12.44
N THR A 159 -13.12 -0.67 12.18
CA THR A 159 -11.69 -0.38 12.20
C THR A 159 -11.43 0.60 11.08
N ASP A 160 -11.18 1.84 11.48
CA ASP A 160 -10.83 2.91 10.58
C ASP A 160 -9.72 2.42 9.65
N SER A 161 -9.78 2.78 8.37
CA SER A 161 -8.66 2.51 7.44
C SER A 161 -7.34 3.05 8.00
N ASP A 162 -7.42 4.11 8.82
CA ASP A 162 -6.29 4.71 9.53
C ASP A 162 -5.70 3.83 10.65
N SER A 163 -6.40 2.76 11.04
CA SER A 163 -6.00 1.82 12.09
C SER A 163 -5.68 0.40 11.57
N ALA A 164 -5.81 0.18 10.26
CA ALA A 164 -5.43 -1.08 9.61
C ALA A 164 -3.92 -1.09 9.32
N GLY A 165 -3.19 -2.01 9.95
CA GLY A 165 -1.72 -1.98 10.03
C GLY A 165 -1.26 -1.40 11.37
N SER A 166 -0.04 -1.70 11.83
CA SER A 166 0.50 -1.12 13.07
C SER A 166 0.55 0.42 12.99
N ARG A 167 1.01 1.16 14.02
CA ARG A 167 1.16 2.66 14.05
C ARG A 167 1.82 3.32 12.80
N HIS A 168 2.34 2.53 11.86
CA HIS A 168 2.86 2.85 10.53
C HIS A 168 1.74 2.91 9.45
N SER A 169 0.48 2.71 9.84
CA SER A 169 -0.71 2.50 8.99
C SER A 169 -1.26 3.73 8.28
N ARG A 170 -0.61 4.89 8.37
CA ARG A 170 -1.02 5.98 7.47
C ARG A 170 -0.72 5.64 6.02
N GLY A 171 0.34 4.86 5.77
CA GLY A 171 0.81 4.58 4.42
C GLY A 171 1.23 5.87 3.71
N ARG A 172 2.34 5.86 2.99
CA ARG A 172 2.71 7.01 2.14
C ARG A 172 1.77 7.18 0.96
N TRP A 173 1.02 6.12 0.65
CA TRP A 173 0.05 6.09 -0.43
C TRP A 173 -1.10 5.13 -0.11
N ARG A 174 -2.26 5.40 -0.72
CA ARG A 174 -3.47 4.58 -0.63
C ARG A 174 -4.17 4.50 -1.99
N GLY A 175 -4.68 3.33 -2.31
CA GLY A 175 -5.57 3.08 -3.43
C GLY A 175 -6.97 2.78 -2.97
N ALA A 176 -7.96 3.54 -3.45
CA ALA A 176 -9.36 3.24 -3.20
C ALA A 176 -10.26 3.72 -4.35
N GLU A 177 -11.54 3.33 -4.29
CA GLU A 177 -12.56 4.01 -5.07
C GLU A 177 -12.75 5.46 -4.59
N PRO A 178 -13.23 6.38 -5.44
CA PRO A 178 -13.41 7.78 -5.06
C PRO A 178 -14.24 7.98 -3.79
N ALA A 179 -15.26 7.14 -3.57
CA ALA A 179 -16.15 7.22 -2.42
C ALA A 179 -15.47 6.83 -1.09
N ASP A 180 -14.38 6.04 -1.17
CA ASP A 180 -13.62 5.55 -0.02
C ASP A 180 -12.39 6.41 0.28
N LEU A 181 -12.07 7.37 -0.58
CA LEU A 181 -10.98 8.32 -0.36
C LEU A 181 -11.46 9.55 0.42
N PRO A 182 -10.57 10.19 1.20
CA PRO A 182 -10.85 11.52 1.71
C PRO A 182 -11.28 12.43 0.55
N PRO A 183 -12.29 13.29 0.74
CA PRO A 183 -12.71 14.22 -0.30
C PRO A 183 -11.48 15.02 -0.75
N ALA A 184 -11.34 15.17 -2.07
CA ALA A 184 -10.35 16.09 -2.62
C ALA A 184 -10.51 17.44 -1.92
N LEU A 185 -9.43 17.96 -1.33
CA LEU A 185 -9.48 19.25 -0.65
C LEU A 185 -10.06 20.28 -1.64
N ALA A 186 -11.14 20.95 -1.24
CA ALA A 186 -11.70 22.04 -2.04
C ALA A 186 -10.59 23.06 -2.34
N PRO A 187 -10.69 23.87 -3.42
CA PRO A 187 -9.66 24.84 -3.82
C PRO A 187 -9.33 25.94 -2.77
N ALA A 188 -9.91 25.89 -1.57
CA ALA A 188 -9.26 26.45 -0.38
C ALA A 188 -8.02 25.60 -0.08
N ALA A 189 -6.93 25.98 -0.76
CA ALA A 189 -5.67 25.28 -0.82
C ALA A 189 -5.23 24.72 0.55
N PRO A 190 -4.55 23.55 0.60
CA PRO A 190 -3.66 23.30 1.72
C PRO A 190 -2.78 24.53 1.89
N ASP A 191 -2.58 24.98 3.13
CA ASP A 191 -1.68 26.10 3.39
C ASP A 191 -0.26 25.66 3.07
N LEU A 192 0.12 25.81 1.79
CA LEU A 192 1.47 25.60 1.30
C LEU A 192 2.37 26.76 1.71
N SER A 193 1.92 27.70 2.57
CA SER A 193 2.78 28.75 3.09
C SER A 193 4.00 28.12 3.79
N GLY A 194 5.18 28.55 3.35
CA GLY A 194 6.44 27.99 3.83
C GLY A 194 6.84 26.63 3.24
N THR A 195 6.04 26.03 2.35
CA THR A 195 6.48 24.84 1.59
C THR A 195 7.48 25.26 0.52
N THR A 196 8.61 24.56 0.41
CA THR A 196 9.64 24.83 -0.61
C THR A 196 9.70 23.71 -1.65
N TRP A 197 10.31 24.00 -2.81
CA TRP A 197 10.53 22.99 -3.85
C TRP A 197 11.37 21.81 -3.35
N GLU A 198 12.34 22.07 -2.47
CA GLU A 198 13.16 21.02 -1.86
C GLU A 198 12.34 20.09 -0.96
N GLN A 199 11.34 20.64 -0.26
CA GLN A 199 10.42 19.82 0.54
C GLN A 199 9.48 19.00 -0.35
N VAL A 200 8.99 19.56 -1.46
CA VAL A 200 8.21 18.83 -2.45
C VAL A 200 9.03 17.71 -3.08
N GLU A 201 10.25 17.99 -3.51
CA GLU A 201 11.17 17.00 -4.08
C GLU A 201 11.43 15.85 -3.10
N LYS A 202 11.70 16.17 -1.84
CA LYS A 202 11.92 15.16 -0.80
C LYS A 202 10.69 14.28 -0.59
N ARG A 203 9.51 14.88 -0.44
CA ARG A 203 8.25 14.13 -0.25
C ARG A 203 7.93 13.27 -1.46
N LEU A 204 8.11 13.79 -2.67
CA LEU A 204 7.93 13.05 -3.92
C LEU A 204 8.93 11.89 -4.02
N SER A 205 10.20 12.09 -3.65
CA SER A 205 11.20 11.03 -3.59
C SER A 205 10.78 9.90 -2.64
N ASP A 206 10.32 10.25 -1.43
CA ASP A 206 9.86 9.26 -0.44
C ASP A 206 8.60 8.52 -0.94
N THR A 207 7.66 9.23 -1.59
CA THR A 207 6.48 8.63 -2.20
C THR A 207 6.82 7.67 -3.34
N LEU A 208 7.68 8.08 -4.28
CA LEU A 208 8.11 7.23 -5.39
C LEU A 208 8.90 6.01 -4.91
N ARG A 209 9.76 6.18 -3.89
CA ARG A 209 10.44 5.05 -3.26
C ARG A 209 9.43 4.08 -2.66
N SER A 210 8.40 4.57 -1.99
CA SER A 210 7.38 3.72 -1.38
C SER A 210 6.51 2.98 -2.41
N LEU A 211 6.16 3.65 -3.52
CA LEU A 211 5.36 3.06 -4.60
C LEU A 211 6.12 2.03 -5.44
N ASP A 212 7.45 2.10 -5.47
CA ASP A 212 8.28 1.30 -6.36
C ASP A 212 9.24 0.36 -5.61
N HIS A 213 10.17 0.90 -4.81
CA HIS A 213 11.18 0.12 -4.08
C HIS A 213 10.61 -0.56 -2.83
N ASP A 214 9.87 0.17 -1.98
CA ASP A 214 9.31 -0.37 -0.72
C ASP A 214 8.01 -1.17 -0.98
N THR A 215 7.47 -1.06 -2.21
CA THR A 215 6.41 -1.94 -2.74
C THR A 215 6.91 -2.73 -3.94
N PRO A 216 7.92 -3.59 -3.76
CA PRO A 216 8.58 -4.25 -4.88
C PRO A 216 7.65 -5.19 -5.67
N PHE A 217 6.42 -5.42 -5.21
CA PHE A 217 5.50 -6.38 -5.84
C PHE A 217 4.14 -5.84 -6.19
N PHE A 218 4.05 -4.53 -6.44
CA PHE A 218 2.85 -3.83 -6.90
C PHE A 218 2.03 -4.65 -7.93
N PRO A 219 0.84 -5.23 -7.59
CA PRO A 219 -0.02 -6.06 -8.46
C PRO A 219 -0.59 -5.38 -9.70
N GLY A 220 -0.14 -4.18 -10.02
CA GLY A 220 -0.42 -3.58 -11.31
C GLY A 220 0.46 -2.38 -11.58
N ARG A 221 -0.15 -1.27 -11.98
CA ARG A 221 0.56 -0.07 -12.40
C ARG A 221 -0.02 1.13 -11.69
N PHE A 222 0.84 2.01 -11.17
CA PHE A 222 0.42 3.36 -10.82
C PHE A 222 0.72 4.30 -11.97
N ILE A 223 -0.07 5.36 -12.09
CA ILE A 223 0.20 6.52 -12.91
C ILE A 223 -0.05 7.73 -12.04
N LEU A 224 0.93 8.62 -11.95
CA LEU A 224 0.88 9.86 -11.21
C LEU A 224 1.14 11.01 -12.17
N HIS A 225 0.22 11.97 -12.17
CA HIS A 225 0.32 13.25 -12.87
C HIS A 225 0.59 14.34 -11.85
N LEU A 226 1.60 15.17 -12.08
CA LEU A 226 1.86 16.36 -11.28
C LEU A 226 1.83 17.57 -12.20
N GLY A 227 1.14 18.63 -11.84
CA GLY A 227 0.99 19.77 -12.73
C GLY A 227 0.23 20.95 -12.16
N ASP A 228 -0.03 21.93 -13.02
CA ASP A 228 -0.79 23.12 -12.68
C ASP A 228 -2.29 22.79 -12.58
N ALA A 229 -2.90 23.10 -11.44
CA ALA A 229 -4.32 22.87 -11.17
C ALA A 229 -5.26 23.66 -12.10
N ARG A 230 -4.75 24.70 -12.77
CA ARG A 230 -5.50 25.59 -13.67
C ARG A 230 -5.15 25.39 -15.13
N ASP A 231 -4.04 24.71 -15.45
CA ASP A 231 -3.56 24.48 -16.81
C ASP A 231 -3.19 22.99 -17.01
N PRO A 232 -4.11 22.16 -17.51
CA PRO A 232 -3.89 20.71 -17.67
C PRO A 232 -2.87 20.38 -18.76
N GLN A 233 -2.27 21.37 -19.44
CA GLN A 233 -1.18 21.16 -20.39
C GLN A 233 0.20 21.29 -19.73
N ARG A 234 0.28 21.78 -18.49
CA ARG A 234 1.54 21.94 -17.75
C ARG A 234 1.67 20.87 -16.68
N PHE A 235 2.05 19.68 -17.11
CA PHE A 235 2.23 18.57 -16.21
C PHE A 235 3.41 17.69 -16.62
N VAL A 236 3.86 16.92 -15.65
CA VAL A 236 4.79 15.81 -15.79
C VAL A 236 4.08 14.55 -15.32
N GLN A 237 4.53 13.41 -15.80
CA GLN A 237 3.96 12.13 -15.42
C GLN A 237 5.04 11.19 -14.91
N CYS A 238 4.64 10.27 -14.05
CA CYS A 238 5.45 9.10 -13.74
C CYS A 238 4.58 7.86 -13.51
N TRP A 239 5.10 6.70 -13.86
CA TRP A 239 4.39 5.44 -13.71
C TRP A 239 5.36 4.26 -13.56
N SER A 240 4.85 3.16 -13.01
CA SER A 240 5.55 1.88 -13.05
C SER A 240 5.28 1.12 -14.35
N GLN A 241 6.30 0.49 -14.90
CA GLN A 241 6.21 -0.37 -16.09
C GLN A 241 7.26 -1.48 -16.02
N ASP A 242 6.85 -2.75 -16.03
CA ASP A 242 7.77 -3.90 -16.13
C ASP A 242 8.94 -3.83 -15.12
N LEU A 243 8.63 -3.54 -13.85
CA LEU A 243 9.60 -3.32 -12.73
C LEU A 243 10.45 -2.04 -12.83
N SER A 244 10.20 -1.22 -13.86
CA SER A 244 10.86 0.06 -14.08
C SER A 244 10.01 1.21 -13.57
N LEU A 245 10.68 2.27 -13.11
CA LEU A 245 10.05 3.59 -12.95
C LEU A 245 10.28 4.40 -14.23
N VAL A 246 9.23 5.01 -14.76
CA VAL A 246 9.30 5.89 -15.93
C VAL A 246 8.84 7.29 -15.53
N VAL A 247 9.60 8.30 -15.95
CA VAL A 247 9.21 9.71 -15.85
C VAL A 247 9.09 10.32 -17.23
N GLU A 248 8.13 11.21 -17.42
CA GLU A 248 7.84 11.87 -18.68
C GLU A 248 7.56 13.35 -18.47
N ALA A 249 8.17 14.19 -19.30
CA ALA A 249 7.94 15.63 -19.34
C ALA A 249 6.85 15.98 -20.37
N THR A 250 5.64 15.43 -20.17
CA THR A 250 4.54 15.47 -21.14
C THR A 250 4.10 16.88 -21.52
N GLY A 251 4.26 17.87 -20.62
CA GLY A 251 3.95 19.27 -20.91
C GLY A 251 4.67 19.84 -22.15
N HIS A 252 5.84 19.29 -22.51
CA HIS A 252 6.56 19.68 -23.72
C HIS A 252 5.90 19.21 -25.02
N LEU A 253 4.97 18.24 -24.99
CA LEU A 253 4.14 17.91 -26.15
C LEU A 253 3.16 19.03 -26.50
N HIS A 254 2.66 19.72 -25.48
CA HIS A 254 1.73 20.85 -25.64
C HIS A 254 2.46 22.17 -25.85
N ARG A 255 3.74 22.24 -25.42
CA ARG A 255 4.58 23.43 -25.49
C ARG A 255 6.00 23.07 -25.97
N PRO A 256 6.15 22.64 -27.23
CA PRO A 256 7.44 22.19 -27.75
C PRO A 256 8.53 23.27 -27.66
N ASP A 257 8.15 24.54 -27.80
CA ASP A 257 9.07 25.67 -27.72
C ASP A 257 9.64 25.92 -26.30
N ALA A 258 9.02 25.35 -25.27
CA ALA A 258 9.50 25.42 -23.88
C ALA A 258 10.57 24.35 -23.57
N ALA A 259 10.73 23.35 -24.44
CA ALA A 259 11.78 22.36 -24.31
C ALA A 259 13.12 22.94 -24.81
N ASP A 260 14.16 22.86 -23.98
CA ASP A 260 15.55 23.07 -24.39
C ASP A 260 16.20 21.68 -24.57
N PRO A 261 16.33 21.15 -25.80
CA PRO A 261 16.84 19.80 -26.02
C PRO A 261 18.23 19.58 -25.42
N ALA A 262 19.11 20.58 -25.47
CA ALA A 262 20.46 20.46 -24.94
C ALA A 262 20.48 20.40 -23.40
N ARG A 263 19.54 21.06 -22.72
CA ARG A 263 19.32 20.91 -21.27
C ARG A 263 18.72 19.54 -20.96
N MET A 264 17.70 19.13 -21.70
CA MET A 264 17.02 17.85 -21.50
C MET A 264 18.01 16.67 -21.59
N GLU A 265 18.82 16.61 -22.66
CA GLU A 265 19.84 15.57 -22.85
C GLU A 265 20.90 15.59 -21.75
N ARG A 266 21.40 16.77 -21.36
CA ARG A 266 22.38 16.90 -20.26
C ARG A 266 21.84 16.43 -18.92
N ASN A 267 20.54 16.60 -18.69
CA ASN A 267 19.85 16.14 -17.49
C ASN A 267 19.45 14.66 -17.55
N GLY A 268 19.81 13.96 -18.64
CA GLY A 268 19.60 12.53 -18.79
C GLY A 268 18.23 12.14 -19.33
N TRP A 269 17.46 13.10 -19.88
CA TRP A 269 16.23 12.79 -20.62
C TRP A 269 16.56 12.21 -22.00
N GLU A 270 15.71 11.30 -22.45
CA GLU A 270 15.78 10.68 -23.77
C GLU A 270 14.57 11.12 -24.59
N SER A 271 14.81 11.59 -25.82
CA SER A 271 13.74 11.95 -26.75
C SER A 271 13.36 10.75 -27.61
N SER A 272 12.07 10.41 -27.65
CA SER A 272 11.52 9.42 -28.58
C SER A 272 10.16 9.89 -29.06
N ARG A 273 9.97 9.98 -30.40
CA ARG A 273 8.70 10.41 -31.02
C ARG A 273 8.15 11.73 -30.43
N SER A 274 9.05 12.70 -30.20
CA SER A 274 8.76 14.01 -29.59
C SER A 274 8.38 13.98 -28.11
N ILE A 275 8.50 12.83 -27.45
CA ILE A 275 8.29 12.67 -26.00
C ILE A 275 9.66 12.64 -25.32
N TRP A 276 9.80 13.45 -24.27
CA TRP A 276 10.97 13.40 -23.39
C TRP A 276 10.67 12.51 -22.19
N GLN A 277 11.38 11.40 -22.09
CA GLN A 277 11.20 10.41 -21.03
C GLN A 277 12.53 9.96 -20.45
N ARG A 278 12.49 9.40 -19.25
CA ARG A 278 13.62 8.66 -18.68
C ARG A 278 13.08 7.40 -18.01
N ARG A 279 13.73 6.28 -18.28
CA ARG A 279 13.41 4.97 -17.69
C ARG A 279 14.48 4.55 -16.70
N PHE A 280 14.04 3.97 -15.60
CA PHE A 280 14.87 3.43 -14.54
C PHE A 280 14.55 1.92 -14.41
N PRO A 281 15.26 1.04 -15.14
CA PRO A 281 14.90 -0.38 -15.24
C PRO A 281 15.06 -1.17 -13.94
N ASP A 282 15.96 -0.73 -13.06
CA ASP A 282 16.24 -1.38 -11.77
C ASP A 282 15.71 -0.55 -10.58
N ALA A 283 14.66 0.26 -10.81
CA ALA A 283 14.12 1.18 -9.81
C ALA A 283 13.67 0.45 -8.52
N MET A 284 13.09 -0.74 -8.68
CA MET A 284 12.77 -1.62 -7.55
C MET A 284 13.99 -2.11 -6.75
N ALA A 285 15.16 -2.26 -7.38
CA ALA A 285 16.37 -2.77 -6.72
C ALA A 285 17.25 -1.66 -6.14
N ASN A 286 17.07 -0.42 -6.60
CA ASN A 286 17.91 0.71 -6.23
C ASN A 286 17.08 1.95 -5.85
N PRO A 287 16.94 2.25 -4.54
CA PRO A 287 16.11 3.37 -4.06
C PRO A 287 16.59 4.74 -4.54
N ALA A 288 17.83 4.87 -5.02
CA ALA A 288 18.34 6.13 -5.58
C ALA A 288 17.63 6.57 -6.87
N HIS A 289 16.98 5.63 -7.58
CA HIS A 289 16.20 5.95 -8.76
C HIS A 289 14.98 6.81 -8.44
N ALA A 290 14.29 6.57 -7.32
CA ALA A 290 13.17 7.39 -6.88
C ALA A 290 13.57 8.85 -6.62
N ALA A 291 14.73 9.07 -5.96
CA ALA A 291 15.25 10.42 -5.74
C ALA A 291 15.64 11.13 -7.04
N THR A 292 16.25 10.40 -7.97
CA THR A 292 16.63 10.96 -9.28
C THR A 292 15.39 11.34 -10.10
N ALA A 293 14.39 10.46 -10.13
CA ALA A 293 13.10 10.69 -10.79
C ALA A 293 12.39 11.91 -10.20
N ALA A 294 12.28 12.01 -8.87
CA ALA A 294 11.64 13.13 -8.19
C ALA A 294 12.30 14.47 -8.54
N ARG A 295 13.64 14.53 -8.51
CA ARG A 295 14.40 15.73 -8.90
C ARG A 295 14.13 16.13 -10.36
N MET A 296 14.14 15.17 -11.29
CA MET A 296 13.85 15.44 -12.71
C MET A 296 12.43 15.98 -12.90
N LEU A 297 11.43 15.38 -12.24
CA LEU A 297 10.03 15.83 -12.30
C LEU A 297 9.87 17.25 -11.73
N VAL A 298 10.47 17.54 -10.57
CA VAL A 298 10.42 18.87 -9.93
C VAL A 298 11.12 19.93 -10.77
N GLU A 299 12.28 19.61 -11.36
CA GLU A 299 12.96 20.53 -12.27
C GLU A 299 12.07 20.87 -13.47
N GLU A 300 11.45 19.88 -14.11
CA GLU A 300 10.59 20.13 -15.27
C GLU A 300 9.30 20.87 -14.92
N LEU A 301 8.69 20.62 -13.76
CA LEU A 301 7.56 21.42 -13.27
C LEU A 301 7.92 22.91 -13.18
N ARG A 302 9.11 23.22 -12.66
CA ARG A 302 9.61 24.60 -12.56
C ARG A 302 9.84 25.23 -13.93
N GLN A 303 10.31 24.46 -14.90
CA GLN A 303 10.60 24.93 -16.26
C GLN A 303 9.33 25.15 -17.08
N LEU A 304 8.31 24.33 -16.85
CA LEU A 304 6.95 24.55 -17.36
C LEU A 304 6.27 25.76 -16.70
N GLY A 305 6.88 26.36 -15.68
CA GLY A 305 6.36 27.54 -14.98
C GLY A 305 5.19 27.21 -14.04
N VAL A 306 5.11 25.97 -13.55
CA VAL A 306 4.14 25.59 -12.50
C VAL A 306 4.59 26.21 -11.19
N GLY A 307 3.73 27.02 -10.56
CA GLY A 307 3.98 27.59 -9.24
C GLY A 307 3.59 26.63 -8.12
N LEU A 308 4.26 26.69 -6.96
CA LEU A 308 3.92 25.85 -5.80
C LEU A 308 2.46 26.02 -5.36
N ALA A 309 1.92 27.24 -5.43
CA ALA A 309 0.53 27.53 -5.04
C ALA A 309 -0.52 26.89 -5.96
N ASP A 310 -0.13 26.59 -7.20
CA ASP A 310 -1.00 26.00 -8.22
C ASP A 310 -0.65 24.53 -8.46
N LEU A 311 0.34 23.98 -7.77
CA LEU A 311 0.78 22.60 -7.91
C LEU A 311 -0.31 21.66 -7.38
N SER A 312 -0.64 20.66 -8.18
CA SER A 312 -1.59 19.61 -7.85
C SER A 312 -1.11 18.26 -8.35
N TYR A 313 -1.75 17.20 -7.86
CA TYR A 313 -1.56 15.87 -8.42
C TYR A 313 -2.90 15.17 -8.72
N ASP A 314 -2.86 14.27 -9.68
CA ASP A 314 -3.87 13.25 -9.90
C ASP A 314 -3.16 11.91 -10.05
N GLY A 315 -3.76 10.85 -9.53
CA GLY A 315 -3.12 9.56 -9.53
C GLY A 315 -4.12 8.42 -9.64
N THR A 316 -3.74 7.42 -10.40
CA THR A 316 -4.47 6.17 -10.54
C THR A 316 -3.57 5.00 -10.26
N MET A 317 -4.18 3.91 -9.84
CA MET A 317 -3.53 2.65 -9.60
C MET A 317 -4.42 1.54 -10.15
N SER A 318 -3.80 0.55 -10.77
CA SER A 318 -4.48 -0.62 -11.28
C SER A 318 -4.00 -1.86 -10.54
N GLY A 319 -4.92 -2.80 -10.32
CA GLY A 319 -4.62 -4.13 -9.79
C GLY A 319 -5.64 -5.13 -10.34
N ARG A 320 -5.16 -6.18 -11.04
CA ARG A 320 -5.99 -7.29 -11.58
C ARG A 320 -7.32 -6.88 -12.23
N GLY A 321 -7.29 -5.85 -13.08
CA GLY A 321 -8.46 -5.41 -13.84
C GLY A 321 -9.40 -4.44 -13.10
N ARG A 322 -9.08 -4.05 -11.87
CA ARG A 322 -9.74 -2.94 -11.16
C ARG A 322 -8.85 -1.70 -11.17
N GLY A 323 -9.47 -0.54 -11.37
CA GLY A 323 -8.84 0.76 -11.21
C GLY A 323 -9.18 1.36 -9.84
N PHE A 324 -8.20 2.02 -9.24
CA PHE A 324 -8.28 2.77 -8.00
C PHE A 324 -7.74 4.17 -8.25
N HIS A 325 -8.21 5.14 -7.47
CA HIS A 325 -7.53 6.42 -7.36
C HIS A 325 -6.44 6.33 -6.30
N LEU A 326 -5.34 7.01 -6.58
CA LEU A 326 -4.18 7.09 -5.71
C LEU A 326 -4.28 8.33 -4.83
N ASP A 327 -4.26 8.11 -3.53
CA ASP A 327 -4.17 9.14 -2.52
C ASP A 327 -2.76 9.14 -1.89
N LEU A 328 -2.18 10.33 -1.73
CA LEU A 328 -0.79 10.53 -1.33
C LEU A 328 -0.74 11.48 -0.14
N PRO A 329 -1.15 11.02 1.06
CA PRO A 329 -1.33 11.89 2.23
C PRO A 329 -0.04 12.62 2.64
N ASP A 330 1.12 11.99 2.44
CA ASP A 330 2.42 12.56 2.82
C ASP A 330 3.03 13.48 1.74
N LEU A 331 2.45 13.53 0.54
CA LEU A 331 2.94 14.41 -0.52
C LEU A 331 2.71 15.89 -0.18
N GLY A 332 1.62 16.18 0.54
CA GLY A 332 1.29 17.52 1.00
C GLY A 332 0.96 18.51 -0.11
N ILE A 333 0.49 18.00 -1.26
CA ILE A 333 0.02 18.76 -2.44
C ILE A 333 -1.46 18.39 -2.64
N PRO A 334 -2.34 19.30 -3.10
CA PRO A 334 -3.75 18.97 -3.32
C PRO A 334 -3.96 17.93 -4.42
N ARG A 335 -4.83 16.94 -4.14
CA ARG A 335 -5.36 16.01 -5.15
C ARG A 335 -6.45 16.72 -5.96
N VAL A 336 -6.36 16.70 -7.29
CA VAL A 336 -7.42 17.21 -8.17
C VAL A 336 -7.95 16.07 -9.01
N HIS A 337 -9.22 15.70 -8.83
CA HIS A 337 -9.86 14.73 -9.70
C HIS A 337 -10.10 15.34 -11.08
N HIS A 338 -9.29 14.92 -12.04
CA HIS A 338 -9.64 15.04 -13.45
C HIS A 338 -10.21 13.68 -13.85
N PRO A 339 -11.51 13.56 -14.16
CA PRO A 339 -11.99 12.34 -14.78
C PRO A 339 -11.18 12.12 -16.07
N ALA A 340 -10.64 10.91 -16.23
CA ALA A 340 -10.07 10.51 -17.51
C ALA A 340 -11.23 10.43 -18.51
N ASP A 341 -11.30 11.39 -19.43
CA ASP A 341 -12.22 11.37 -20.57
C ASP A 341 -11.87 10.26 -21.57
#